data_AF-A0A9D2TZ57-F1
#
_entry.id   AF-A0A9D2TZ57-F1
#
_cell.length_a   1.000
_cell.length_b   1.000
_cell.length_c   1.000
_cell.angle_alpha   90.00
_cell.angle_beta   90.00
_cell.angle_gamma   90.00
#
_symmetry.space_group_name_H-M   'P 1'
#
loop_
_entity.id
_entity.type
_entity.pdbx_description
1 polymer ?
#
loop_
_entity_poly.entity_id
_entity_poly.type
_entity_poly.pdbx_seq_one_letter_code
_entity_poly.pdbx_strand_id
1 'polypeptide(L)'
;MEIFTAAPTEEHLWDCIVAFQHYPFRTVTGLPFSYTLKIGRNGEYTRELFIDRRENSKSLAWSSVRMAFEKAMEMEGVVFTRPKELADVRGVSYSFSLLWRFGMITVPEDVEKKWKGKGKPGQQ
;
A
#
# COMPACT_ATOMS: atom_id res chain seq x y z
N MET A 1 -2.45 24.15 20.20
CA MET A 1 -3.35 23.03 19.91
C MET A 1 -2.46 21.84 19.59
N GLU A 2 -2.31 20.92 20.52
CA GLU A 2 -1.71 19.61 20.21
C GLU A 2 -2.72 18.85 19.37
N ILE A 3 -2.41 18.70 18.09
CA ILE A 3 -3.17 17.82 17.21
C ILE A 3 -2.69 16.42 17.60
N PHE A 4 -3.45 15.72 18.44
CA PHE A 4 -3.29 14.27 18.54
C PHE A 4 -3.69 13.71 17.18
N THR A 5 -2.71 13.47 16.30
CA THR A 5 -2.91 12.66 15.11
C THR A 5 -3.19 11.26 15.63
N ALA A 6 -4.48 10.91 15.78
CA ALA A 6 -4.86 9.54 16.10
C ALA A 6 -4.21 8.63 15.05
N ALA A 7 -3.58 7.55 15.51
CA ALA A 7 -3.01 6.54 14.62
C ALA A 7 -4.08 6.13 13.59
N PRO A 8 -3.72 5.98 12.30
CA PRO A 8 -4.63 5.49 11.28
C PRO A 8 -5.41 4.25 11.76
N THR A 9 -6.68 4.13 11.39
CA THR A 9 -7.52 2.96 11.70
C THR A 9 -7.58 2.00 10.51
N GLU A 10 -8.06 0.78 10.72
CA GLU A 10 -8.34 -0.16 9.61
C GLU A 10 -9.38 0.36 8.62
N GLU A 11 -10.35 1.14 9.10
CA GLU A 11 -11.34 1.81 8.25
C GLU A 11 -10.65 2.83 7.34
N HIS A 12 -9.75 3.66 7.91
CA HIS A 12 -8.95 4.60 7.12
C HIS A 12 -8.06 3.89 6.09
N LEU A 13 -7.45 2.76 6.46
CA LEU A 13 -6.71 1.92 5.52
C LEU A 13 -7.60 1.42 4.39
N TRP A 14 -8.81 0.95 4.71
CA TRP A 14 -9.74 0.48 3.70
C TRP A 14 -10.18 1.58 2.75
N ASP A 15 -10.50 2.77 3.27
CA ASP A 15 -10.86 3.94 2.45
C ASP A 15 -9.73 4.32 1.47
N CYS A 16 -8.48 4.28 1.93
CA CYS A 16 -7.32 4.50 1.07
C CYS A 16 -7.22 3.43 -0.03
N ILE A 17 -7.45 2.15 0.29
CA ILE A 17 -7.45 1.08 -0.71
C ILE A 17 -8.54 1.30 -1.76
N VAL A 18 -9.74 1.70 -1.35
CA VAL A 18 -10.83 2.00 -2.29
C VAL A 18 -10.48 3.18 -3.19
N ALA A 19 -9.92 4.25 -2.62
CA ALA A 19 -9.61 5.49 -3.32
C ALA A 19 -8.44 5.36 -4.32
N PHE A 20 -7.46 4.50 -4.05
CA PHE A 20 -6.24 4.38 -4.86
C PHE A 20 -6.25 3.23 -5.88
N GLN A 21 -7.43 2.68 -6.20
CA GLN A 21 -7.57 1.78 -7.35
C GLN A 21 -7.01 2.42 -8.63
N HIS A 22 -6.42 1.61 -9.51
CA HIS A 22 -5.76 2.04 -10.75
C HIS A 22 -4.55 2.99 -10.62
N TYR A 23 -4.19 3.43 -9.41
CA TYR A 23 -3.00 4.27 -9.23
C TYR A 23 -1.73 3.49 -9.65
N PRO A 24 -0.79 4.12 -10.39
CA PRO A 24 0.41 3.45 -10.90
C PRO A 24 1.49 3.31 -9.80
N PHE A 25 1.32 2.33 -8.93
CA PHE A 25 2.30 1.99 -7.92
C PHE A 25 3.55 1.33 -8.51
N ARG A 26 4.61 1.28 -7.70
CA ARG A 26 5.84 0.54 -7.98
C ARG A 26 6.30 -0.15 -6.72
N THR A 27 6.78 -1.39 -6.81
CA THR A 27 7.46 -2.05 -5.69
C THR A 27 8.82 -1.40 -5.43
N VAL A 28 9.47 -1.75 -4.31
CA VAL A 28 10.87 -1.33 -4.02
C VAL A 28 11.84 -1.74 -5.12
N THR A 29 11.60 -2.87 -5.79
CA THR A 29 12.40 -3.34 -6.94
C THR A 29 12.05 -2.66 -8.26
N GLY A 30 11.09 -1.73 -8.26
CA GLY A 30 10.70 -0.95 -9.43
C GLY A 30 9.65 -1.60 -10.33
N LEU A 31 9.09 -2.76 -9.97
CA LEU A 31 8.01 -3.42 -10.71
C LEU A 31 6.76 -2.52 -10.67
N PRO A 32 6.28 -1.99 -11.82
CA PRO A 32 5.04 -1.23 -11.85
C PRO A 32 3.84 -2.16 -11.64
N PHE A 33 2.83 -1.68 -10.92
CA PHE A 33 1.57 -2.37 -10.74
C PHE A 33 0.44 -1.39 -10.45
N SER A 34 -0.78 -1.83 -10.66
CA SER A 34 -1.98 -1.21 -10.12
C SER A 34 -2.89 -2.31 -9.57
N TYR A 35 -4.02 -1.95 -8.99
CA TYR A 35 -5.00 -2.93 -8.56
C TYR A 35 -6.43 -2.45 -8.72
N THR A 36 -7.35 -3.40 -8.69
CA THR A 36 -8.79 -3.19 -8.65
C THR A 36 -9.41 -4.05 -7.57
N LEU A 37 -10.54 -3.60 -7.03
CA LEU A 37 -11.44 -4.38 -6.20
C LEU A 37 -12.61 -4.87 -7.07
N LYS A 38 -13.17 -6.04 -6.74
CA LYS A 38 -14.41 -6.52 -7.36
C LYS A 38 -15.59 -6.22 -6.44
N ILE A 39 -16.78 -6.07 -7.01
CA ILE A 39 -18.02 -6.00 -6.24
C ILE A 39 -18.59 -7.40 -6.12
N GLY A 40 -18.89 -7.83 -4.89
CA GLY A 40 -19.51 -9.10 -4.58
C GLY A 40 -21.01 -9.10 -4.87
N ARG A 41 -21.66 -10.25 -4.66
CA ARG A 41 -23.11 -10.39 -4.87
C ARG A 41 -23.95 -9.52 -3.93
N ASN A 42 -23.37 -9.06 -2.82
CA ASN A 42 -24.00 -8.18 -1.84
C ASN A 42 -23.90 -6.69 -2.20
N GLY A 43 -23.27 -6.33 -3.33
CA GLY A 43 -23.08 -4.94 -3.73
C GLY A 43 -21.90 -4.24 -3.07
N GLU A 44 -21.13 -4.93 -2.23
CA GLU A 44 -19.94 -4.37 -1.57
C GLU A 44 -18.65 -4.83 -2.25
N TYR A 45 -17.57 -4.08 -2.04
CA TYR A 45 -16.25 -4.51 -2.49
C TYR A 45 -15.78 -5.78 -1.77
N THR A 46 -15.26 -6.73 -2.54
CA THR A 46 -14.58 -7.92 -2.03
C THR A 46 -13.30 -7.51 -1.30
N ARG A 47 -12.96 -8.23 -0.22
CA ARG A 47 -11.73 -8.04 0.56
C ARG A 47 -10.48 -8.65 -0.13
N GLU A 48 -10.37 -8.46 -1.43
CA GLU A 48 -9.29 -8.98 -2.28
C GLU A 48 -8.92 -7.95 -3.35
N LEU A 49 -7.63 -7.60 -3.41
CA LEU A 49 -7.07 -6.67 -4.39
C LEU A 49 -6.52 -7.47 -5.57
N PHE A 50 -7.06 -7.25 -6.77
CA PHE A 50 -6.58 -7.87 -8.00
C PHE A 50 -5.46 -7.01 -8.57
N ILE A 51 -4.22 -7.50 -8.42
CA ILE A 51 -3.00 -6.83 -8.89
C ILE A 51 -2.83 -7.06 -10.38
N ASP A 52 -2.83 -5.96 -11.12
CA ASP A 52 -2.47 -5.96 -12.54
C ASP A 52 -0.95 -5.75 -12.70
N ARG A 53 -0.29 -6.77 -13.27
CA ARG A 53 1.14 -6.76 -13.58
C ARG A 53 1.43 -7.54 -14.87
N ARG A 54 1.37 -6.85 -16.00
CA ARG A 54 1.97 -7.13 -17.33
C ARG A 54 1.94 -8.54 -17.95
N GLU A 55 1.52 -9.61 -17.28
CA GLU A 55 1.44 -10.97 -17.85
C GLU A 55 0.78 -12.03 -16.93
N ASN A 56 0.62 -11.78 -15.62
CA ASN A 56 -0.08 -12.71 -14.72
C ASN A 56 -0.82 -11.95 -13.63
N SER A 57 -2.15 -12.09 -13.57
CA SER A 57 -2.94 -11.54 -12.47
C SER A 57 -2.55 -12.23 -11.16
N LYS A 58 -2.27 -11.44 -10.13
CA LYS A 58 -2.12 -11.93 -8.76
C LYS A 58 -3.18 -11.27 -7.91
N SER A 59 -3.65 -11.94 -6.87
CA SER A 59 -4.43 -11.28 -5.84
C SER A 59 -3.61 -11.03 -4.57
N LEU A 60 -4.00 -9.99 -3.86
CA LEU A 60 -3.50 -9.66 -2.53
C LEU A 60 -4.72 -9.63 -1.59
N ALA A 61 -4.76 -10.58 -0.67
CA ALA A 61 -5.83 -10.67 0.32
C ALA A 61 -5.77 -9.47 1.29
N TRP A 62 -6.93 -8.96 1.68
CA TRP A 62 -7.05 -7.91 2.69
C TRP A 62 -6.34 -8.28 4.00
N SER A 63 -6.43 -9.53 4.43
CA SER A 63 -5.76 -10.01 5.65
C SER A 63 -4.24 -9.80 5.61
N SER A 64 -3.61 -9.99 4.45
CA SER A 64 -2.17 -9.72 4.27
C SER A 64 -1.84 -8.22 4.34
N VAL A 65 -2.75 -7.35 3.88
CA VAL A 65 -2.56 -5.89 3.97
C VAL A 65 -2.76 -5.42 5.41
N ARG A 66 -3.83 -5.90 6.07
CA ARG A 66 -4.13 -5.63 7.47
C ARG A 66 -2.98 -6.06 8.39
N MET A 67 -2.42 -7.25 8.22
CA MET A 67 -1.29 -7.72 9.01
C MET A 67 -0.05 -6.81 8.85
N ALA A 68 0.26 -6.39 7.62
CA ALA A 68 1.37 -5.46 7.39
C ALA A 68 1.10 -4.06 8.01
N PHE A 69 -0.16 -3.63 8.01
CA PHE A 69 -0.59 -2.39 8.61
C PHE A 69 -0.52 -2.41 10.15
N GLU A 70 -1.09 -3.44 10.79
CA GLU A 70 -1.01 -3.62 12.24
C GLU A 70 0.45 -3.57 12.70
N LYS A 71 1.32 -4.27 11.95
CA LYS A 71 2.75 -4.29 12.25
C LYS A 71 3.44 -2.94 12.03
N ALA A 72 2.99 -2.14 11.05
CA ALA A 72 3.44 -0.76 10.88
C ALA A 72 3.03 0.14 12.06
N MET A 73 1.79 0.01 12.53
CA MET A 73 1.27 0.81 13.65
C MET A 73 1.96 0.44 14.97
N GLU A 74 2.32 -0.83 15.19
CA GLU A 74 3.12 -1.26 16.34
C GLU A 74 4.54 -0.66 16.35
N MET A 75 5.07 -0.34 15.18
CA MET A 75 6.45 0.13 14.97
C MET A 75 6.47 1.59 14.50
N GLU A 76 5.62 2.42 15.10
CA GLU A 76 5.55 3.84 14.81
C GLU A 76 6.93 4.52 14.98
N GLY A 77 7.29 5.39 14.04
CA GLY A 77 8.60 6.06 14.00
C GLY A 77 9.74 5.24 13.40
N VAL A 78 9.53 3.97 13.04
CA VAL A 78 10.53 3.15 12.35
C VAL A 78 10.59 3.52 10.86
N VAL A 79 11.81 3.66 10.35
CA VAL A 79 12.08 3.80 8.91
C VAL A 79 12.32 2.42 8.33
N PHE A 80 11.39 1.92 7.52
CA PHE A 80 11.48 0.59 6.93
C PHE A 80 12.28 0.62 5.63
N THR A 81 13.26 -0.27 5.52
CA THR A 81 14.08 -0.38 4.30
C THR A 81 13.62 -1.50 3.39
N ARG A 82 12.96 -2.53 3.95
CA ARG A 82 12.57 -3.74 3.21
C ARG A 82 11.14 -4.16 3.53
N PRO A 83 10.36 -4.63 2.54
CA PRO A 83 9.01 -5.15 2.77
C PRO A 83 8.91 -6.25 3.83
N LYS A 84 9.91 -7.13 3.92
CA LYS A 84 9.91 -8.24 4.90
C LYS A 84 10.05 -7.79 6.36
N GLU A 85 10.47 -6.55 6.61
CA GLU A 85 10.51 -5.97 7.96
C GLU A 85 9.10 -5.66 8.48
N LEU A 86 8.12 -5.43 7.57
CA LEU A 86 6.72 -5.27 7.95
C LEU A 86 6.03 -6.60 8.22
N ALA A 87 6.19 -7.58 7.32
CA ALA A 87 5.56 -8.89 7.48
C ALA A 87 6.25 -9.93 6.59
N ASP A 88 6.39 -11.16 7.06
CA ASP A 88 6.85 -12.27 6.23
C ASP A 88 5.66 -12.97 5.57
N VAL A 89 4.95 -12.23 4.71
CA VAL A 89 3.79 -12.72 3.96
C VAL A 89 3.98 -12.55 2.45
N ARG A 90 3.40 -13.47 1.67
CA ARG A 90 3.41 -13.36 0.21
C ARG A 90 2.68 -12.08 -0.21
N GLY A 91 3.32 -11.31 -1.09
CA GLY A 91 2.74 -10.07 -1.61
C GLY A 91 2.99 -8.85 -0.73
N VAL A 92 3.74 -8.96 0.37
CA VAL A 92 4.10 -7.82 1.23
C VAL A 92 4.78 -6.68 0.48
N SER A 93 5.47 -6.96 -0.64
CA SER A 93 6.04 -5.92 -1.51
C SER A 93 4.99 -4.93 -2.05
N TYR A 94 3.75 -5.39 -2.26
CA TYR A 94 2.65 -4.54 -2.68
C TYR A 94 2.15 -3.72 -1.50
N SER A 95 1.82 -4.37 -0.37
CA SER A 95 1.38 -3.70 0.86
C SER A 95 2.36 -2.60 1.30
N PHE A 96 3.67 -2.88 1.25
CA PHE A 96 4.72 -1.91 1.57
C PHE A 96 4.60 -0.60 0.76
N SER A 97 4.33 -0.72 -0.54
CA SER A 97 4.19 0.44 -1.43
C SER A 97 2.88 1.20 -1.20
N LEU A 98 1.81 0.47 -0.84
CA LEU A 98 0.52 1.05 -0.47
C LEU A 98 0.62 1.84 0.83
N LEU A 99 1.14 1.22 1.90
CA LEU A 99 1.26 1.84 3.21
C LEU A 99 2.14 3.08 3.20
N TRP A 100 3.24 3.08 2.42
CA TRP A 100 4.04 4.30 2.25
C TRP A 100 3.22 5.41 1.57
N ARG A 101 2.51 5.07 0.50
CA ARG A 101 1.68 6.04 -0.22
C ARG A 101 0.57 6.62 0.65
N PHE A 102 0.04 5.81 1.57
CA PHE A 102 -1.00 6.21 2.52
C PHE A 102 -0.43 6.95 3.75
N GLY A 103 0.89 7.15 3.83
CA GLY A 103 1.53 7.84 4.95
C GLY A 103 1.61 7.01 6.23
N MET A 104 1.40 5.69 6.17
CA MET A 104 1.40 4.79 7.33
C MET A 104 2.79 4.25 7.67
N ILE A 105 3.74 4.35 6.74
CA ILE A 105 5.15 4.00 6.99
C ILE A 105 6.06 5.07 6.42
N THR A 106 7.25 5.20 7.01
CA THR A 106 8.35 5.98 6.45
C THR A 106 9.37 5.04 5.81
N VAL A 107 9.95 5.46 4.70
CA VAL A 107 11.02 4.74 4.00
C VAL A 107 12.22 5.67 3.78
N PRO A 108 13.43 5.13 3.53
CA PRO A 108 14.58 5.97 3.18
C PRO A 108 14.33 6.86 1.96
N GLU A 109 14.97 8.03 1.94
CA GLU A 109 14.80 9.03 0.87
C GLU A 109 15.14 8.47 -0.53
N ASP A 110 16.09 7.55 -0.64
CA ASP A 110 16.44 6.92 -1.92
C ASP A 110 15.32 6.02 -2.45
N VAL A 111 14.57 5.36 -1.57
CA VAL A 111 13.37 4.59 -1.92
C VAL A 111 12.26 5.55 -2.36
N GLU A 112 12.05 6.63 -1.62
CA GLU A 112 11.05 7.65 -2.00
C GLU A 112 11.34 8.26 -3.37
N LYS A 113 12.59 8.62 -3.64
CA LYS A 113 13.04 9.18 -4.93
C LYS A 113 12.76 8.22 -6.07
N LYS A 114 12.93 6.90 -5.88
CA LYS A 114 12.61 5.89 -6.91
C LYS A 114 11.11 5.84 -7.24
N TRP A 115 10.25 6.08 -6.24
CA TRP A 115 8.80 6.09 -6.43
C TRP A 115 8.27 7.42 -6.98
N LYS A 116 8.79 8.56 -6.50
CA LYS A 116 8.42 9.90 -6.98
C LYS A 116 9.02 10.22 -8.36
N GLY A 117 10.28 9.82 -8.60
CA GLY A 117 11.09 10.21 -9.76
C GLY A 117 10.75 9.54 -11.10
N LYS A 118 9.70 8.73 -11.18
CA LYS A 118 9.17 8.18 -12.44
C LYS A 118 7.71 8.59 -12.73
N GLY A 119 7.21 9.61 -12.05
CA GLY A 119 6.06 10.39 -12.54
C GLY A 119 6.55 11.37 -13.61
N LYS A 120 5.89 11.42 -14.76
CA LYS A 120 6.09 12.53 -15.69
C LYS A 120 5.86 13.85 -14.92
N PRO A 121 6.67 14.90 -15.12
CA PRO A 121 6.37 16.21 -14.55
C PRO A 121 5.08 16.71 -15.18
N GLY A 122 4.13 17.12 -14.34
CA GLY A 122 2.90 17.78 -14.78
C GLY A 122 1.65 16.97 -14.44
N GLN A 123 1.14 17.19 -13.24
CA GLN A 123 -0.24 17.60 -13.02
C GLN A 123 -0.33 18.06 -11.55
N GLN A 124 -0.32 19.38 -11.43
CA GLN A 124 -0.62 20.16 -10.24
C GLN A 124 -2.02 20.73 -10.44
#